data_AF-A0A1F9A4W9-F1
#
_entry.id   AF-A0A1F9A4W9-F1
#
_cell.length_a   1.000
_cell.length_b   1.000
_cell.length_c   1.000
_cell.angle_alpha   90.00
_cell.angle_beta   90.00
_cell.angle_gamma   90.00
#
_symmetry.space_group_name_H-M   'P 1'
#
loop_
_entity.id
_entity.type
_entity.pdbx_description
1 polymer ?
#
loop_
_entity_poly.entity_id
_entity_poly.type
_entity_poly.pdbx_seq_one_letter_code
_entity_poly.pdbx_strand_id
1 'polypeptide(L)'
;MCNIWKIPREVPILSIADWIRLLASDFFSDLRELDVTGGEPFLRKDLLDLFIGICELKQSNLKTLKSIAVTTNGFLTSRVLEYTEKILQRLGDKHIDLVMVCAMDAIGEIHEKIRNYKDAWLRVNKTIEGLKRLREKFPNLIIGLKTTILPVNVGELEDIAQYADSHGLFTIISPCIITKARYLNYDHADDLAFTREDIGKMISFYKSQRFRWSYHGDKLVQYLKTGTMRKPCSCGFNYFFVRSTGELYLCPLIDVGLGNIKDIPVRDLFFSERASHIRLKIGRYPECKQCTEPGLERYALFYEGFTYFSLLLKMGRKKFLQLHHHLGLDKYLN
;
A
#
# COMPACT_ATOMS: atom_id res chain seq x y z
N MET A 1 11.41 -2.54 13.18
CA MET A 1 10.78 -2.82 11.86
C MET A 1 10.97 -1.68 10.84
N CYS A 2 10.63 -0.43 11.13
CA CYS A 2 10.76 0.70 10.19
C CYS A 2 11.55 1.85 10.84
N ASN A 3 12.36 2.57 10.06
CA ASN A 3 13.18 3.68 10.54
C ASN A 3 12.74 5.05 10.01
N ILE A 4 11.61 5.16 9.30
CA ILE A 4 11.09 6.46 8.80
C ILE A 4 10.91 7.48 9.95
N TRP A 5 10.53 7.02 11.14
CA TRP A 5 10.38 7.89 12.33
C TRP A 5 11.69 8.50 12.84
N LYS A 6 12.84 7.96 12.42
CA LYS A 6 14.17 8.49 12.75
C LYS A 6 14.62 9.61 11.80
N ILE A 7 13.86 9.89 10.74
CA ILE A 7 14.17 11.02 9.84
C ILE A 7 14.11 12.32 10.66
N PRO A 8 15.17 13.16 10.66
CA PRO A 8 15.19 14.40 11.41
C PRO A 8 14.03 15.33 11.02
N ARG A 9 13.49 16.08 11.99
CA ARG A 9 12.35 16.97 11.76
C ARG A 9 12.69 18.16 10.86
N GLU A 10 13.98 18.47 10.77
CA GLU A 10 14.56 19.55 9.98
C GLU A 10 14.62 19.20 8.50
N VAL A 11 14.48 17.91 8.14
CA VAL A 11 14.41 17.49 6.74
C VAL A 11 13.16 18.12 6.11
N PRO A 12 13.32 18.99 5.10
CA PRO A 12 12.21 19.72 4.54
C PRO A 12 11.25 18.76 3.85
N ILE A 13 9.96 18.91 4.17
CA ILE A 13 8.88 18.18 3.51
C ILE A 13 8.12 19.11 2.56
N LEU A 14 7.48 18.53 1.55
CA LEU A 14 6.59 19.22 0.64
C LEU A 14 5.40 19.81 1.40
N SER A 15 5.08 21.07 1.07
CA SER A 15 3.84 21.72 1.48
C SER A 15 2.65 21.10 0.74
N ILE A 16 1.42 21.33 1.21
CA ILE A 16 0.24 20.91 0.44
C ILE A 16 0.20 21.58 -0.93
N ALA A 17 0.62 22.86 -1.02
CA ALA A 17 0.70 23.56 -2.30
C ALA A 17 1.63 22.86 -3.30
N ASP A 18 2.75 22.30 -2.83
CA ASP A 18 3.65 21.51 -3.68
C ASP A 18 3.00 20.21 -4.16
N TRP A 19 2.28 19.51 -3.28
CA TRP A 19 1.54 18.30 -3.66
C TRP A 19 0.41 18.58 -4.66
N ILE A 20 -0.33 19.67 -4.47
CA ILE A 20 -1.38 20.09 -5.40
C ILE A 20 -0.77 20.50 -6.75
N ARG A 21 0.37 21.21 -6.74
CA ARG A 21 1.11 21.54 -7.97
C ARG A 21 1.53 20.30 -8.75
N LEU A 22 2.02 19.27 -8.04
CA LEU A 22 2.32 17.97 -8.66
C LEU A 22 1.07 17.38 -9.30
N LEU A 23 -0.01 17.21 -8.51
CA LEU A 23 -1.24 16.56 -8.95
C LEU A 23 -2.00 17.35 -10.03
N ALA A 24 -1.75 18.65 -10.16
CA ALA A 24 -2.28 19.49 -11.23
C ALA A 24 -1.57 19.29 -12.58
N SER A 25 -0.55 18.43 -12.67
CA SER A 25 0.05 18.05 -13.95
C SER A 25 -0.94 17.24 -14.81
N ASP A 26 -1.01 17.53 -16.10
CA ASP A 26 -1.81 16.77 -17.08
C ASP A 26 -1.35 15.31 -17.22
N PHE A 27 -0.13 15.03 -16.78
CA PHE A 27 0.46 13.70 -16.69
C PHE A 27 -0.39 12.73 -15.86
N PHE A 28 -1.20 13.24 -14.93
CA PHE A 28 -2.08 12.43 -14.08
C PHE A 28 -3.52 12.31 -14.59
N SER A 29 -3.80 12.72 -15.84
CA SER A 29 -5.15 12.63 -16.44
C SER A 29 -5.73 11.20 -16.42
N ASP A 30 -4.86 10.20 -16.59
CA ASP A 30 -5.20 8.77 -16.54
C ASP A 30 -4.91 8.09 -15.19
N LEU A 31 -4.57 8.86 -14.15
CA LEU A 31 -4.30 8.34 -12.81
C LEU A 31 -5.57 7.74 -12.19
N ARG A 32 -5.59 6.42 -12.00
CA ARG A 32 -6.73 5.69 -11.41
C ARG A 32 -6.70 5.60 -9.89
N GLU A 33 -5.51 5.57 -9.30
CA GLU A 33 -5.32 5.35 -7.87
C GLU A 33 -4.24 6.26 -7.28
N LEU A 34 -4.50 6.81 -6.09
CA LEU A 34 -3.53 7.56 -5.31
C LEU A 34 -3.35 6.88 -3.95
N ASP A 35 -2.11 6.74 -3.46
CA ASP A 35 -1.81 6.17 -2.15
C ASP A 35 -1.10 7.21 -1.27
N VAL A 36 -1.78 7.67 -0.22
CA VAL A 36 -1.28 8.62 0.77
C VAL A 36 -0.78 7.83 1.96
N THR A 37 0.55 7.77 2.11
CA THR A 37 1.20 6.89 3.11
C THR A 37 2.02 7.69 4.12
N GLY A 38 3.26 7.26 4.39
CA GLY A 38 3.95 7.50 5.64
C GLY A 38 4.49 8.93 5.86
N GLY A 39 5.06 9.21 7.03
CA GLY A 39 5.19 8.27 8.17
C GLY A 39 3.83 7.89 8.78
N GLU A 40 3.06 8.89 9.18
CA GLU A 40 1.65 8.78 9.59
C GLU A 40 0.90 9.98 9.00
N PRO A 41 0.02 9.79 7.99
CA PRO A 41 -0.64 10.90 7.31
C PRO A 41 -1.39 11.83 8.28
N PHE A 42 -2.06 11.29 9.30
CA PHE A 42 -2.89 12.07 10.22
C PHE A 42 -2.08 12.92 11.23
N LEU A 43 -0.74 12.87 11.19
CA LEU A 43 0.09 13.86 11.87
C LEU A 43 0.08 15.22 11.15
N ARG A 44 -0.21 15.24 9.84
CA ARG A 44 -0.36 16.47 9.07
C ARG A 44 -1.66 17.18 9.43
N LYS A 45 -1.55 18.39 9.97
CA LYS A 45 -2.70 19.26 10.29
C LYS A 45 -3.42 19.77 9.04
N ASP A 46 -2.68 19.84 7.93
CA ASP A 46 -3.11 20.30 6.61
C ASP A 46 -3.56 19.14 5.69
N LEU A 47 -3.76 17.92 6.24
CA LEU A 47 -4.18 16.76 5.45
C LEU A 47 -5.52 17.00 4.73
N LEU A 48 -6.47 17.69 5.39
CA LEU A 48 -7.77 17.99 4.77
C LEU A 48 -7.63 18.87 3.52
N ASP A 49 -6.67 19.81 3.53
CA ASP A 49 -6.43 20.71 2.39
C ASP A 49 -5.93 19.94 1.17
N LEU A 50 -5.17 18.86 1.37
CA LEU A 50 -4.77 17.95 0.29
C LEU A 50 -6.00 17.33 -0.40
N PHE A 51 -6.94 16.81 0.40
CA PHE A 51 -8.14 16.18 -0.14
C PHE A 51 -9.10 17.18 -0.78
N ILE A 52 -9.16 18.42 -0.27
CA ILE A 52 -9.89 19.52 -0.92
C ILE A 52 -9.30 19.77 -2.31
N GLY A 53 -7.98 19.98 -2.41
CA GLY A 53 -7.35 20.21 -3.71
C GLY A 53 -7.47 19.02 -4.67
N ILE A 54 -7.40 17.78 -4.18
CA ILE A 54 -7.68 16.59 -5.01
C ILE A 54 -9.12 16.61 -5.56
N CYS A 55 -10.10 16.97 -4.73
CA CYS A 55 -11.50 17.07 -5.17
C CYS A 55 -11.72 18.15 -6.23
N GLU A 56 -10.99 19.27 -6.15
CA GLU A 56 -11.00 20.33 -7.16
C GLU A 56 -10.38 19.82 -8.47
N LEU A 57 -9.19 19.22 -8.38
CA LEU A 57 -8.46 18.67 -9.52
C LEU A 57 -9.19 17.49 -10.19
N LYS A 58 -10.11 16.81 -9.50
CA LYS A 58 -10.93 15.73 -10.06
C LYS A 58 -11.68 16.15 -11.32
N GLN A 59 -12.09 17.41 -11.42
CA GLN A 59 -12.84 17.91 -12.57
C GLN A 59 -11.96 18.19 -13.80
N SER A 60 -10.65 18.37 -13.61
CA SER A 60 -9.70 18.81 -14.64
C SER A 60 -8.55 17.84 -14.87
N ASN A 61 -7.74 17.58 -13.86
CA ASN A 61 -6.45 16.89 -13.99
C ASN A 61 -6.49 15.44 -13.52
N LEU A 62 -7.43 15.09 -12.63
CA LEU A 62 -7.57 13.76 -12.03
C LEU A 62 -8.88 13.07 -12.47
N LYS A 63 -9.34 13.33 -13.70
CA LYS A 63 -10.65 12.93 -14.24
C LYS A 63 -10.93 11.43 -14.10
N THR A 64 -9.91 10.60 -14.15
CA THR A 64 -10.05 9.15 -14.08
C THR A 64 -9.78 8.56 -12.70
N LEU A 65 -9.39 9.37 -11.70
CA LEU A 65 -9.13 8.92 -10.33
C LEU A 65 -10.36 8.24 -9.72
N LYS A 66 -10.23 6.98 -9.32
CA LYS A 66 -11.34 6.19 -8.76
C LYS A 66 -11.19 5.93 -7.27
N SER A 67 -9.98 5.90 -6.76
CA SER A 67 -9.77 5.63 -5.34
C SER A 67 -8.54 6.30 -4.77
N ILE A 68 -8.64 6.72 -3.51
CA ILE A 68 -7.53 7.20 -2.71
C ILE A 68 -7.36 6.25 -1.53
N ALA A 69 -6.19 5.64 -1.41
CA ALA A 69 -5.83 4.84 -0.24
C ALA A 69 -5.10 5.71 0.79
N VAL A 70 -5.41 5.51 2.07
CA VAL A 70 -4.72 6.14 3.19
C VAL A 70 -4.33 5.05 4.18
N THR A 71 -3.02 4.89 4.41
CA THR A 71 -2.53 3.95 5.44
C THR A 71 -2.28 4.70 6.74
N THR A 72 -2.84 4.21 7.85
CA THR A 72 -2.66 4.81 9.19
C THR A 72 -2.33 3.74 10.23
N ASN A 73 -1.54 4.11 11.24
CA ASN A 73 -1.35 3.30 12.44
C ASN A 73 -2.61 3.26 13.33
N GLY A 74 -3.56 4.17 13.13
CA GLY A 74 -4.83 4.21 13.86
C GLY A 74 -4.73 4.67 15.31
N PHE A 75 -3.59 5.23 15.76
CA PHE A 75 -3.41 5.63 17.16
C PHE A 75 -4.09 6.96 17.51
N LEU A 76 -4.23 7.85 16.52
CA LEU A 76 -4.87 9.16 16.64
C LEU A 76 -6.39 9.05 16.42
N THR A 77 -7.07 8.13 17.11
CA THR A 77 -8.47 7.73 16.86
C THR A 77 -9.40 8.90 16.56
N SER A 78 -9.50 9.90 17.46
CA SER A 78 -10.42 11.02 17.26
C SER A 78 -10.14 11.80 15.97
N ARG A 79 -8.86 12.06 15.67
CA ARG A 79 -8.46 12.79 14.46
C ARG A 79 -8.68 11.94 13.21
N VAL A 80 -8.36 10.64 13.26
CA VAL A 80 -8.59 9.74 12.13
C VAL A 80 -10.07 9.74 11.75
N LEU A 81 -10.96 9.58 12.73
CA LEU A 81 -12.41 9.56 12.49
C LEU A 81 -12.93 10.90 11.99
N GLU A 82 -12.56 12.01 12.65
CA GLU A 82 -13.00 13.35 12.27
C GLU A 82 -12.56 13.71 10.84
N TYR A 83 -11.29 13.46 10.51
CA TYR A 83 -10.77 13.81 9.19
C TYR A 83 -11.35 12.88 8.13
N THR A 84 -11.49 11.58 8.42
CA THR A 84 -12.09 10.62 7.50
C THR A 84 -13.53 11.02 7.16
N GLU A 85 -14.36 11.38 8.14
CA GLU A 85 -15.73 11.83 7.91
C GLU A 85 -15.76 13.09 7.02
N LYS A 86 -14.93 14.09 7.34
CA LYS A 86 -14.80 15.32 6.52
C LYS A 86 -14.33 15.05 5.09
N ILE A 87 -13.43 14.10 4.90
CA ILE A 87 -12.96 13.69 3.58
C ILE A 87 -14.09 13.00 2.81
N LEU A 88 -14.79 12.03 3.43
CA LEU A 88 -15.86 11.27 2.80
C LEU A 88 -17.02 12.14 2.33
N GLN A 89 -17.41 13.14 3.13
CA GLN A 89 -18.42 14.14 2.76
C GLN A 89 -18.10 14.86 1.45
N ARG A 90 -16.82 15.00 1.09
CA ARG A 90 -16.37 15.65 -0.15
C ARG A 90 -16.18 14.66 -1.31
N LEU A 91 -15.75 13.44 -1.01
CA LEU A 91 -15.47 12.41 -2.02
C LEU A 91 -16.73 11.75 -2.57
N GLY A 92 -17.82 11.67 -1.79
CA GLY A 92 -19.07 11.04 -2.21
C GLY A 92 -19.58 11.57 -3.55
N ASP A 93 -19.63 12.90 -3.70
CA ASP A 93 -20.10 13.59 -4.91
C ASP A 93 -19.14 13.46 -6.11
N LYS A 94 -17.94 12.92 -5.89
CA LYS A 94 -16.88 12.80 -6.89
C LYS A 94 -16.71 11.37 -7.42
N HIS A 95 -17.50 10.42 -6.92
CA HIS A 95 -17.37 8.98 -7.22
C HIS A 95 -15.94 8.47 -6.99
N ILE A 96 -15.33 8.88 -5.87
CA ILE A 96 -14.02 8.41 -5.42
C ILE A 96 -14.21 7.58 -4.16
N ASP A 97 -13.69 6.36 -4.19
CA ASP A 97 -13.61 5.49 -3.02
C ASP A 97 -12.45 5.91 -2.11
N LEU A 98 -12.71 6.01 -0.80
CA LEU A 98 -11.67 6.17 0.19
C LEU A 98 -11.35 4.80 0.79
N VAL A 99 -10.10 4.35 0.61
CA VAL A 99 -9.62 3.08 1.15
C VAL A 99 -8.79 3.36 2.41
N MET A 100 -9.39 3.19 3.58
CA MET A 100 -8.71 3.32 4.87
C MET A 100 -8.05 1.99 5.26
N VAL A 101 -6.72 1.99 5.33
CA VAL A 101 -5.94 0.80 5.66
C VAL A 101 -5.29 0.96 7.03
N CYS A 102 -5.80 0.23 8.02
CA CYS A 102 -5.29 0.26 9.39
C CYS A 102 -4.14 -0.73 9.56
N ALA A 103 -3.03 -0.26 10.11
CA ALA A 103 -1.87 -1.09 10.36
C ALA A 103 -2.07 -1.92 11.64
N MET A 104 -2.29 -3.22 11.49
CA MET A 104 -2.57 -4.17 12.58
C MET A 104 -1.64 -5.38 12.44
N ASP A 105 -0.88 -5.67 13.49
CA ASP A 105 0.14 -6.73 13.47
C ASP A 105 -0.14 -7.91 14.38
N ALA A 106 -1.13 -7.80 15.27
CA ALA A 106 -1.65 -8.86 16.13
C ALA A 106 -2.89 -8.31 16.87
N ILE A 107 -3.53 -9.16 17.67
CA ILE A 107 -4.53 -8.77 18.66
C ILE A 107 -3.82 -8.62 20.02
N GLY A 108 -4.20 -7.63 20.82
CA GLY A 108 -3.70 -7.47 22.19
C GLY A 108 -2.23 -7.05 22.29
N GLU A 109 -1.55 -7.54 23.33
CA GLU A 109 -0.22 -7.09 23.76
C GLU A 109 0.88 -7.28 22.71
N ILE A 110 0.76 -8.29 21.85
CA ILE A 110 1.75 -8.53 20.78
C ILE A 110 1.79 -7.33 19.82
N HIS A 111 0.64 -6.73 19.51
CA HIS A 111 0.60 -5.54 18.67
C HIS A 111 1.28 -4.34 19.35
N GLU A 112 1.05 -4.17 20.66
CA GLU A 112 1.67 -3.11 21.45
C GLU A 112 3.18 -3.27 21.52
N LYS A 113 3.66 -4.50 21.71
CA LYS A 113 5.09 -4.85 21.70
C LYS A 113 5.73 -4.53 20.35
N ILE A 114 5.09 -4.92 19.24
CA ILE A 114 5.61 -4.67 17.88
C ILE A 114 5.66 -3.18 17.57
N ARG A 115 4.59 -2.47 17.92
CA ARG A 115 4.45 -1.03 17.64
C ARG A 115 5.20 -0.15 18.63
N ASN A 116 5.64 -0.73 19.75
CA ASN A 116 6.28 -0.05 20.86
C ASN A 116 5.50 1.20 21.29
N TYR A 117 4.19 1.04 21.47
CA TYR A 117 3.29 2.12 21.84
C TYR A 117 2.22 1.60 22.79
N LYS A 118 2.08 2.27 23.93
CA LYS A 118 1.14 1.89 24.98
C LYS A 118 -0.30 1.95 24.46
N ASP A 119 -1.09 0.92 24.75
CA ASP A 119 -2.49 0.80 24.35
C ASP A 119 -2.67 0.80 22.81
N ALA A 120 -1.63 0.44 22.03
CA ALA A 120 -1.68 0.47 20.57
C ALA A 120 -2.85 -0.35 20.03
N TRP A 121 -3.07 -1.55 20.58
CA TRP A 121 -4.17 -2.43 20.16
C TRP A 121 -5.52 -1.78 20.46
N LEU A 122 -5.70 -1.28 21.68
CA LEU A 122 -6.95 -0.63 22.09
C LEU A 122 -7.29 0.55 21.17
N ARG A 123 -6.29 1.36 20.81
CA ARG A 123 -6.48 2.53 19.95
C ARG A 123 -6.80 2.14 18.51
N VAL A 124 -6.05 1.23 17.91
CA VAL A 124 -6.31 0.82 16.52
C VAL A 124 -7.66 0.12 16.40
N ASN A 125 -8.03 -0.74 17.36
CA ASN A 125 -9.34 -1.38 17.40
C ASN A 125 -10.47 -0.36 17.53
N LYS A 126 -10.32 0.64 18.42
CA LYS A 126 -11.30 1.74 18.55
C LYS A 126 -11.44 2.55 17.26
N THR A 127 -10.34 2.75 16.54
CA THR A 127 -10.34 3.41 15.22
C THR A 127 -11.06 2.56 14.18
N ILE A 128 -10.79 1.26 14.10
CA ILE A 128 -11.48 0.32 13.19
C ILE A 128 -12.99 0.33 13.45
N GLU A 129 -13.42 0.24 14.71
CA GLU A 129 -14.84 0.30 15.07
C GLU A 129 -15.48 1.65 14.71
N GLY A 130 -14.75 2.75 14.86
CA GLY A 130 -15.23 4.06 14.42
C GLY A 130 -15.37 4.18 12.90
N LEU A 131 -14.40 3.65 12.15
CA LEU A 131 -14.44 3.62 10.70
C LEU A 131 -15.60 2.75 10.20
N LYS A 132 -15.87 1.60 10.85
CA LYS A 132 -17.02 0.75 10.53
C LYS A 132 -18.35 1.50 10.68
N ARG A 133 -18.52 2.27 11.76
CA ARG A 133 -19.71 3.14 11.94
C ARG A 133 -19.81 4.24 10.88
N LEU A 134 -18.68 4.78 10.41
CA LEU A 134 -18.69 5.72 9.29
C LEU A 134 -19.10 5.05 7.98
N ARG A 135 -18.66 3.81 7.73
CA ARG A 135 -19.01 3.04 6.51
C ARG A 135 -20.51 2.82 6.36
N GLU A 136 -21.26 2.73 7.46
CA GLU A 136 -22.73 2.66 7.45
C GLU A 136 -23.37 3.92 6.83
N LYS A 137 -22.72 5.09 6.97
CA LYS A 137 -23.18 6.37 6.40
C LYS A 137 -22.56 6.67 5.04
N PHE A 138 -21.37 6.15 4.78
CA PHE A 138 -20.55 6.44 3.61
C PHE A 138 -20.18 5.15 2.88
N PRO A 139 -20.97 4.68 1.90
CA PRO A 139 -20.73 3.41 1.22
C PRO A 139 -19.46 3.39 0.37
N ASN A 140 -18.90 4.56 0.03
CA ASN A 140 -17.61 4.69 -0.64
C ASN A 140 -16.40 4.58 0.31
N LEU A 141 -16.62 4.30 1.61
CA LEU A 141 -15.56 3.98 2.55
C LEU A 141 -15.26 2.47 2.53
N ILE A 142 -14.07 2.12 2.06
CA ILE A 142 -13.54 0.76 2.09
C ILE A 142 -12.53 0.68 3.24
N ILE A 143 -12.60 -0.37 4.06
CA ILE A 143 -11.74 -0.54 5.23
C ILE A 143 -10.98 -1.85 5.12
N GLY A 144 -9.68 -1.80 5.36
CA GLY A 144 -8.83 -2.99 5.38
C GLY A 144 -7.74 -2.92 6.43
N LEU A 145 -7.11 -4.07 6.63
CA LEU A 145 -5.99 -4.24 7.54
C LEU A 145 -4.71 -4.46 6.75
N LYS A 146 -3.61 -3.85 7.22
CA LYS A 146 -2.27 -4.15 6.71
C LYS A 146 -1.40 -4.69 7.83
N THR A 147 -0.91 -5.90 7.63
CA THR A 147 -0.05 -6.64 8.56
C THR A 147 1.31 -6.82 7.94
N THR A 148 2.34 -6.43 8.68
CA THR A 148 3.70 -6.82 8.34
C THR A 148 4.05 -8.05 9.15
N ILE A 149 4.25 -9.18 8.48
CA ILE A 149 4.67 -10.41 9.18
C ILE A 149 6.11 -10.20 9.66
N LEU A 150 6.34 -10.55 10.92
CA LEU A 150 7.60 -10.59 11.64
C LEU A 150 7.74 -11.95 12.32
N PRO A 151 8.95 -12.33 12.75
CA PRO A 151 9.12 -13.54 13.55
C PRO A 151 8.20 -13.56 14.78
N VAL A 152 8.01 -12.41 15.44
CA VAL A 152 7.21 -12.30 16.67
C VAL A 152 5.70 -12.44 16.50
N ASN A 153 5.14 -12.26 15.28
CA ASN A 153 3.68 -12.35 15.04
C ASN A 153 3.27 -13.43 14.03
N VAL A 154 4.21 -14.25 13.56
CA VAL A 154 3.88 -15.29 12.56
C VAL A 154 2.87 -16.32 13.11
N GLY A 155 2.80 -16.48 14.44
CA GLY A 155 1.79 -17.31 15.10
C GLY A 155 0.38 -16.70 15.10
N GLU A 156 0.26 -15.40 14.86
CA GLU A 156 -0.98 -14.63 15.02
C GLU A 156 -1.76 -14.46 13.70
N LEU A 157 -1.23 -14.98 12.59
CA LEU A 157 -1.74 -14.67 11.25
C LEU A 157 -3.20 -15.11 11.05
N GLU A 158 -3.58 -16.26 11.60
CA GLU A 158 -4.96 -16.74 11.49
C GLU A 158 -5.93 -15.94 12.35
N ASP A 159 -5.51 -15.50 13.54
CA ASP A 159 -6.34 -14.66 14.42
C ASP A 159 -6.55 -13.28 13.80
N ILE A 160 -5.52 -12.70 13.18
CA ILE A 160 -5.64 -11.46 12.41
C ILE A 160 -6.62 -11.63 11.25
N ALA A 161 -6.50 -12.73 10.49
CA ALA A 161 -7.38 -13.00 9.36
C ALA A 161 -8.83 -13.25 9.80
N GLN A 162 -9.04 -13.96 10.91
CA GLN A 162 -10.36 -14.19 11.48
C GLN A 162 -10.99 -12.91 12.04
N TYR A 163 -10.20 -12.05 12.67
CA TYR A 163 -10.64 -10.73 13.08
C TYR A 163 -11.10 -9.90 11.87
N ALA A 164 -10.31 -9.87 10.79
CA ALA A 164 -10.67 -9.16 9.58
C ALA A 164 -12.01 -9.65 8.99
N ASP A 165 -12.16 -10.96 8.85
CA ASP A 165 -13.37 -11.58 8.29
C ASP A 165 -14.61 -11.28 9.13
N SER A 166 -14.52 -11.45 10.46
CA SER A 166 -15.64 -11.17 11.38
C SER A 166 -16.04 -9.68 11.39
N HIS A 167 -15.17 -8.78 10.93
CA HIS A 167 -15.40 -7.34 10.85
C HIS A 167 -15.70 -6.86 9.41
N GLY A 168 -15.70 -7.77 8.42
CA GLY A 168 -15.90 -7.44 7.01
C GLY A 168 -14.82 -6.52 6.47
N LEU A 169 -13.56 -6.81 6.77
CA LEU A 169 -12.37 -6.04 6.37
C LEU A 169 -11.53 -6.86 5.39
N PHE A 170 -11.02 -6.23 4.33
CA PHE A 170 -10.03 -6.88 3.48
C PHE A 170 -8.65 -6.88 4.16
N THR A 171 -7.75 -7.77 3.74
CA THR A 171 -6.42 -7.89 4.36
C THR A 171 -5.31 -7.75 3.34
N ILE A 172 -4.23 -7.10 3.77
CA ILE A 172 -2.92 -7.09 3.10
C ILE A 172 -1.93 -7.63 4.11
N ILE A 173 -1.59 -8.90 3.97
CA ILE A 173 -0.68 -9.61 4.88
C ILE A 173 0.54 -10.02 4.07
N SER A 174 1.69 -9.45 4.39
CA SER A 174 2.94 -9.68 3.65
C SER A 174 4.15 -9.75 4.58
N PRO A 175 5.15 -10.59 4.28
CA PRO A 175 6.41 -10.61 5.04
C PRO A 175 7.08 -9.24 5.07
N CYS A 176 7.75 -8.96 6.20
CA CYS A 176 8.66 -7.82 6.33
C CYS A 176 9.57 -7.68 5.11
N ILE A 177 9.69 -6.45 4.61
CA ILE A 177 10.60 -6.07 3.53
C ILE A 177 11.74 -5.27 4.14
N ILE A 178 12.97 -5.73 3.91
CA ILE A 178 14.20 -5.05 4.28
C ILE A 178 14.67 -4.22 3.09
N THR A 179 14.84 -2.91 3.27
CA THR A 179 15.28 -2.01 2.20
C THR A 179 15.97 -0.76 2.74
N LYS A 180 16.97 -0.28 1.98
CA LYS A 180 17.60 1.03 2.20
C LYS A 180 16.74 2.19 1.68
N ALA A 181 15.73 1.92 0.86
CA ALA A 181 14.89 2.92 0.22
C ALA A 181 13.69 3.32 1.11
N ARG A 182 12.48 2.79 0.89
CA ARG A 182 11.26 3.25 1.56
C ARG A 182 11.33 3.20 3.09
N TYR A 183 11.74 2.07 3.66
CA TYR A 183 11.62 1.80 5.11
C TYR A 183 12.86 2.16 5.92
N LEU A 184 14.00 2.40 5.25
CA LEU A 184 15.29 2.76 5.85
C LEU A 184 15.77 1.74 6.92
N ASN A 185 15.37 0.47 6.80
CA ASN A 185 15.43 -0.53 7.87
C ASN A 185 16.46 -1.64 7.62
N TYR A 186 17.47 -1.37 6.80
CA TYR A 186 18.48 -2.37 6.43
C TYR A 186 19.30 -2.86 7.63
N ASP A 187 19.45 -2.02 8.66
CA ASP A 187 20.04 -2.33 9.97
C ASP A 187 19.26 -3.36 10.78
N HIS A 188 17.99 -3.63 10.47
CA HIS A 188 17.15 -4.62 11.17
C HIS A 188 17.12 -5.98 10.46
N ALA A 189 17.98 -6.21 9.47
CA ALA A 189 17.91 -7.43 8.64
C ALA A 189 18.02 -8.71 9.46
N ASP A 190 18.96 -8.76 10.41
CA ASP A 190 19.23 -9.93 11.25
C ASP A 190 18.11 -10.14 12.29
N ASP A 191 17.66 -9.06 12.94
CA ASP A 191 16.58 -9.10 13.95
C ASP A 191 15.23 -9.51 13.38
N LEU A 192 15.02 -9.31 12.08
CA LEU A 192 13.78 -9.60 11.37
C LEU A 192 13.89 -10.84 10.47
N ALA A 193 14.99 -11.58 10.57
CA ALA A 193 15.17 -12.82 9.84
C ALA A 193 14.20 -13.91 10.33
N PHE A 194 13.54 -14.57 9.39
CA PHE A 194 12.61 -15.66 9.69
C PHE A 194 13.36 -16.98 9.89
N THR A 195 12.96 -17.74 10.92
CA THR A 195 13.43 -19.10 11.11
C THR A 195 12.75 -20.06 10.12
N ARG A 196 13.26 -21.31 10.04
CA ARG A 196 12.61 -22.37 9.24
C ARG A 196 11.19 -22.66 9.71
N GLU A 197 10.94 -22.55 11.02
CA GLU A 197 9.62 -22.74 11.60
C GLU A 197 8.66 -21.63 11.16
N ASP A 198 9.11 -20.37 11.21
CA ASP A 198 8.31 -19.21 10.78
C ASP A 198 7.95 -19.33 9.30
N ILE A 199 8.90 -19.74 8.46
CA ILE A 199 8.67 -20.02 7.03
C ILE A 199 7.62 -21.12 6.86
N GLY A 200 7.69 -22.20 7.66
CA GLY A 200 6.69 -23.27 7.66
C GLY A 200 5.29 -22.78 8.00
N LYS A 201 5.16 -21.94 9.05
CA LYS A 201 3.90 -21.31 9.46
C LYS A 201 3.33 -20.41 8.36
N MET A 202 4.15 -19.55 7.76
CA MET A 202 3.73 -18.70 6.64
C MET A 202 3.27 -19.52 5.42
N ILE A 203 3.99 -20.59 5.07
CA ILE A 203 3.58 -21.48 3.96
C ILE A 203 2.23 -22.13 4.26
N SER A 204 2.00 -22.57 5.51
CA SER A 204 0.72 -23.14 5.93
C SER A 204 -0.41 -22.12 5.80
N PHE A 205 -0.18 -20.90 6.31
CA PHE A 205 -1.11 -19.78 6.25
C PHE A 205 -1.53 -19.45 4.81
N TYR A 206 -0.57 -19.21 3.91
CA TYR A 206 -0.90 -18.86 2.51
C TYR A 206 -1.52 -20.02 1.71
N LYS A 207 -1.36 -21.26 2.17
CA LYS A 207 -2.03 -22.43 1.60
C LYS A 207 -3.40 -22.70 2.20
N SER A 208 -3.82 -21.98 3.25
CA SER A 208 -5.14 -22.17 3.86
C SER A 208 -6.23 -21.80 2.85
N GLN A 209 -7.43 -22.37 3.00
CA GLN A 209 -8.52 -22.14 2.05
C GLN A 209 -8.81 -20.65 1.83
N ARG A 210 -8.60 -19.83 2.87
CA ARG A 210 -8.77 -18.38 2.87
C ARG A 210 -7.84 -17.64 1.88
N PHE A 211 -6.67 -18.19 1.57
CA PHE A 211 -5.69 -17.53 0.69
C PHE A 211 -5.40 -18.29 -0.61
N ARG A 212 -5.97 -19.49 -0.78
CA ARG A 212 -5.79 -20.34 -1.98
C ARG A 212 -6.27 -19.73 -3.29
N TRP A 213 -7.08 -18.67 -3.25
CA TRP A 213 -7.51 -17.92 -4.43
C TRP A 213 -6.62 -16.72 -4.76
N SER A 214 -5.64 -16.39 -3.90
CA SER A 214 -4.70 -15.28 -4.11
C SER A 214 -3.51 -15.72 -4.96
N TYR A 215 -3.31 -15.04 -6.09
CA TYR A 215 -2.11 -15.21 -6.90
C TYR A 215 -0.84 -14.85 -6.10
N HIS A 216 -0.91 -13.83 -5.27
CA HIS A 216 0.17 -13.39 -4.40
C HIS A 216 0.49 -14.42 -3.33
N GLY A 217 -0.53 -15.03 -2.70
CA GLY A 217 -0.34 -16.15 -1.79
C GLY A 217 0.48 -17.27 -2.44
N ASP A 218 0.12 -17.69 -3.66
CA ASP A 218 0.88 -18.69 -4.42
C ASP A 218 2.33 -18.25 -4.70
N LYS A 219 2.54 -16.99 -5.07
CA LYS A 219 3.89 -16.43 -5.31
C LYS A 219 4.72 -16.33 -4.04
N LEU A 220 4.11 -15.99 -2.91
CA LEU A 220 4.76 -15.98 -1.61
C LEU A 220 5.14 -17.40 -1.19
N VAL A 221 4.28 -18.40 -1.39
CA VAL A 221 4.63 -19.81 -1.12
C VAL A 221 5.82 -20.26 -1.97
N GLN A 222 5.86 -19.90 -3.25
CA GLN A 222 7.01 -20.19 -4.12
C GLN A 222 8.28 -19.50 -3.63
N TYR A 223 8.20 -18.22 -3.28
CA TYR A 223 9.31 -17.45 -2.73
C TYR A 223 9.84 -18.06 -1.43
N LEU A 224 8.95 -18.35 -0.47
CA LEU A 224 9.30 -18.91 0.84
C LEU A 224 10.00 -20.28 0.72
N LYS A 225 9.70 -21.06 -0.33
CA LYS A 225 10.37 -22.35 -0.60
C LYS A 225 11.71 -22.23 -1.33
N THR A 226 11.86 -21.21 -2.17
CA THR A 226 12.98 -21.12 -3.13
C THR A 226 13.95 -19.97 -2.84
N GLY A 227 13.60 -19.07 -1.93
CA GLY A 227 14.31 -17.83 -1.66
C GLY A 227 14.27 -16.81 -2.81
N THR A 228 13.55 -17.10 -3.90
CA THR A 228 13.53 -16.23 -5.10
C THR A 228 12.11 -15.91 -5.53
N MET A 229 11.80 -14.63 -5.58
CA MET A 229 10.53 -14.12 -6.04
C MET A 229 10.46 -14.15 -7.57
N ARG A 230 9.38 -14.75 -8.11
CA ARG A 230 9.12 -14.83 -9.55
C ARG A 230 7.71 -14.35 -9.86
N LYS A 231 7.58 -13.05 -10.09
CA LYS A 231 6.32 -12.39 -10.36
C LYS A 231 6.51 -11.23 -11.36
N PRO A 232 5.53 -10.94 -12.23
CA PRO A 232 5.67 -9.92 -13.27
C PRO A 232 5.54 -8.49 -12.74
N CYS A 233 6.45 -7.57 -13.06
CA CYS A 233 6.53 -6.26 -12.42
C CYS A 233 6.49 -5.12 -13.44
N SER A 234 5.50 -4.23 -13.30
CA SER A 234 5.32 -3.05 -14.14
C SER A 234 6.02 -1.79 -13.59
N CYS A 235 6.97 -1.98 -12.66
CA CYS A 235 7.66 -0.90 -11.97
C CYS A 235 8.15 0.19 -12.91
N GLY A 236 7.82 1.42 -12.53
CA GLY A 236 8.15 2.61 -13.29
C GLY A 236 7.22 2.86 -14.46
N PHE A 237 6.47 1.89 -15.01
CA PHE A 237 5.63 2.11 -16.20
C PHE A 237 4.25 2.66 -15.88
N ASN A 238 3.62 2.19 -14.82
CA ASN A 238 2.24 2.54 -14.46
C ASN A 238 2.08 2.94 -12.99
N TYR A 239 3.17 3.00 -12.24
CA TYR A 239 3.22 3.59 -10.92
C TYR A 239 4.63 4.11 -10.63
N PHE A 240 4.72 5.02 -9.68
CA PHE A 240 5.95 5.48 -9.05
C PHE A 240 5.65 5.98 -7.64
N PHE A 241 6.70 6.31 -6.89
CA PHE A 241 6.63 6.78 -5.51
C PHE A 241 7.32 8.13 -5.40
N VAL A 242 6.68 9.09 -4.71
CA VAL A 242 7.29 10.38 -4.39
C VAL A 242 7.45 10.46 -2.88
N ARG A 243 8.68 10.69 -2.41
CA ARG A 243 8.98 10.86 -1.00
C ARG A 243 8.49 12.24 -0.52
N SER A 244 8.29 12.39 0.79
CA SER A 244 7.92 13.68 1.39
C SER A 244 8.88 14.83 1.07
N THR A 245 10.12 14.56 0.69
CA THR A 245 11.12 15.55 0.26
C THR A 245 10.95 16.01 -1.19
N GLY A 246 10.10 15.35 -1.97
CA GLY A 246 9.93 15.56 -3.41
C GLY A 246 10.76 14.64 -4.31
N GLU A 247 11.65 13.82 -3.74
CA GLU A 247 12.42 12.85 -4.52
C GLU A 247 11.50 11.76 -5.12
N LEU A 248 11.60 11.56 -6.43
CA LEU A 248 10.83 10.58 -7.19
C LEU A 248 11.60 9.27 -7.36
N TYR A 249 10.95 8.14 -7.08
CA TYR A 249 11.48 6.80 -7.28
C TYR A 249 10.52 5.99 -8.15
N LEU A 250 11.05 5.26 -9.16
CA LEU A 250 10.23 4.34 -9.95
C LEU A 250 9.78 3.12 -9.14
N CYS A 251 10.59 2.69 -8.16
CA CYS A 251 10.26 1.65 -7.20
C CYS A 251 10.50 2.17 -5.79
N PRO A 252 9.57 1.99 -4.84
CA PRO A 252 9.83 2.38 -3.46
C PRO A 252 10.93 1.52 -2.78
N LEU A 253 11.24 0.34 -3.30
CA LEU A 253 12.19 -0.60 -2.67
C LEU A 253 13.63 -0.48 -3.19
N ILE A 254 13.82 0.18 -4.34
CA ILE A 254 15.14 0.35 -4.97
C ILE A 254 15.63 1.75 -4.61
N ASP A 255 16.80 1.84 -4.02
CA ASP A 255 17.38 3.11 -3.56
C ASP A 255 18.08 3.86 -4.70
N VAL A 256 17.32 4.14 -5.76
CA VAL A 256 17.77 4.89 -6.92
C VAL A 256 16.71 5.94 -7.22
N GLY A 257 16.94 7.15 -6.70
CA GLY A 257 16.15 8.33 -7.00
C GLY A 257 16.30 8.79 -8.45
N LEU A 258 15.26 9.41 -8.98
CA LEU A 258 15.19 9.94 -10.34
C LEU A 258 15.48 11.44 -10.40
N GLY A 259 15.27 12.15 -9.30
CA GLY A 259 15.30 13.60 -9.18
C GLY A 259 14.11 14.14 -8.38
N ASN A 260 14.14 15.45 -8.09
CA ASN A 260 13.14 16.11 -7.25
C ASN A 260 12.09 16.85 -8.08
N ILE A 261 10.82 16.64 -7.75
CA ILE A 261 9.68 17.27 -8.43
C ILE A 261 9.60 18.80 -8.25
N LYS A 262 10.36 19.36 -7.29
CA LYS A 262 10.47 20.82 -7.11
C LYS A 262 11.32 21.48 -8.19
N ASP A 263 12.27 20.73 -8.74
CA ASP A 263 13.27 21.25 -9.66
C ASP A 263 12.93 20.89 -11.11
N ILE A 264 12.37 19.69 -11.32
CA ILE A 264 12.09 19.14 -12.66
C ILE A 264 10.63 18.69 -12.74
N PRO A 265 9.88 19.04 -13.80
CA PRO A 265 8.52 18.54 -14.00
C PRO A 265 8.45 17.00 -13.95
N VAL A 266 7.42 16.47 -13.28
CA VAL A 266 7.24 15.02 -13.07
C VAL A 266 7.27 14.21 -14.37
N ARG A 267 6.70 14.76 -15.45
CA ARG A 267 6.67 14.15 -16.78
C ARG A 267 8.10 13.95 -17.29
N ASP A 268 8.94 14.98 -17.17
CA ASP A 268 10.31 14.96 -17.68
C ASP A 268 11.18 14.01 -16.86
N LEU A 269 11.00 13.95 -15.54
CA LEU A 269 11.63 12.94 -14.70
C LEU A 269 11.24 11.54 -15.18
N PHE A 270 9.94 11.27 -15.33
CA PHE A 270 9.41 9.94 -15.64
C PHE A 270 9.82 9.39 -17.02
N PHE A 271 10.00 10.28 -18.00
CA PHE A 271 10.45 9.97 -19.36
C PHE A 271 11.95 10.19 -19.61
N SER A 272 12.71 10.57 -18.58
CA SER A 272 14.16 10.81 -18.70
C SER A 272 14.96 9.57 -19.13
N GLU A 273 16.16 9.78 -19.67
CA GLU A 273 17.12 8.70 -19.94
C GLU A 273 17.45 7.90 -18.67
N ARG A 274 17.56 8.57 -17.53
CA ARG A 274 17.77 7.93 -16.23
C ARG A 274 16.63 6.97 -15.90
N ALA A 275 15.37 7.37 -16.15
CA ALA A 275 14.22 6.50 -15.95
C ALA A 275 14.31 5.27 -16.85
N SER A 276 14.66 5.46 -18.13
CA SER A 276 14.85 4.38 -19.10
C SER A 276 15.92 3.38 -18.66
N HIS A 277 17.07 3.86 -18.17
CA HIS A 277 18.12 3.01 -17.63
C HIS A 277 17.68 2.20 -16.41
N ILE A 278 16.89 2.79 -15.51
CA ILE A 278 16.34 2.07 -14.35
C ILE A 278 15.35 1.00 -14.81
N ARG A 279 14.44 1.31 -15.74
CA ARG A 279 13.46 0.37 -16.32
C ARG A 279 14.14 -0.87 -16.91
N LEU A 280 15.22 -0.69 -17.67
CA LEU A 280 16.00 -1.79 -18.26
C LEU A 280 16.65 -2.72 -17.22
N LYS A 281 16.83 -2.24 -15.98
CA LYS A 281 17.41 -3.01 -14.87
C LYS A 281 16.35 -3.61 -13.93
N ILE A 282 15.07 -3.23 -14.05
CA ILE A 282 13.99 -3.84 -13.26
C ILE A 282 13.97 -5.35 -13.49
N GLY A 283 13.82 -6.11 -12.40
CA GLY A 283 13.94 -7.58 -12.41
C GLY A 283 15.38 -8.09 -12.23
N ARG A 284 16.39 -7.24 -12.42
CA ARG A 284 17.82 -7.58 -12.21
C ARG A 284 18.41 -7.05 -10.90
N TYR A 285 17.78 -6.04 -10.29
CA TYR A 285 18.15 -5.56 -8.97
C TYR A 285 18.02 -6.68 -7.91
N PRO A 286 18.91 -6.73 -6.89
CA PRO A 286 18.81 -7.69 -5.79
C PRO A 286 17.44 -7.68 -5.10
N GLU A 287 16.87 -6.49 -4.88
CA GLU A 287 15.58 -6.27 -4.24
C GLU A 287 14.43 -6.91 -5.05
N CYS A 288 14.55 -6.99 -6.37
CA CYS A 288 13.54 -7.64 -7.22
C CYS A 288 13.43 -9.14 -6.92
N LYS A 289 14.53 -9.81 -6.58
CA LYS A 289 14.56 -11.25 -6.27
C LYS A 289 13.92 -11.58 -4.93
N GLN A 290 13.74 -10.60 -4.05
CA GLN A 290 13.19 -10.79 -2.71
C GLN A 290 11.92 -9.95 -2.46
N CYS A 291 11.39 -9.31 -3.49
CA CYS A 291 10.27 -8.37 -3.37
C CYS A 291 8.97 -9.09 -2.97
N THR A 292 8.57 -9.01 -1.71
CA THR A 292 7.27 -9.50 -1.22
C THR A 292 6.16 -8.45 -1.29
N GLU A 293 6.41 -7.26 -1.85
CA GLU A 293 5.40 -6.19 -1.93
C GLU A 293 4.17 -6.63 -2.75
N PRO A 294 2.95 -6.55 -2.19
CA PRO A 294 1.72 -6.97 -2.87
C PRO A 294 1.29 -6.05 -4.02
N GLY A 295 1.91 -4.86 -4.15
CA GLY A 295 1.64 -3.89 -5.23
C GLY A 295 1.72 -4.45 -6.66
N LEU A 296 2.30 -5.64 -6.83
CA LEU A 296 2.28 -6.37 -8.08
C LEU A 296 0.89 -6.84 -8.53
N GLU A 297 0.06 -7.34 -7.60
CA GLU A 297 -1.31 -7.75 -7.94
C GLU A 297 -2.19 -6.56 -8.27
N ARG A 298 -1.98 -5.46 -7.56
CA ARG A 298 -2.81 -4.26 -7.66
C ARG A 298 -2.45 -3.41 -8.87
N TYR A 299 -1.15 -3.22 -9.15
CA TYR A 299 -0.70 -2.33 -10.22
C TYR A 299 -0.22 -3.08 -11.45
N ALA A 300 0.53 -4.19 -11.32
CA ALA A 300 1.16 -4.81 -12.48
C ALA A 300 0.26 -5.81 -13.19
N LEU A 301 -0.51 -6.60 -12.44
CA LEU A 301 -1.20 -7.78 -12.96
C LEU A 301 -2.15 -7.45 -14.13
N PHE A 302 -2.87 -6.32 -14.07
CA PHE A 302 -3.75 -5.87 -15.15
C PHE A 302 -3.00 -5.54 -16.45
N TYR A 303 -1.77 -5.05 -16.34
CA TYR A 303 -0.92 -4.68 -17.49
C TYR A 303 -0.13 -5.87 -18.01
N GLU A 304 -0.13 -6.98 -17.27
CA GLU A 304 0.55 -8.24 -17.60
C GLU A 304 -0.42 -9.20 -18.28
N GLY A 305 -0.87 -8.81 -19.48
CA GLY A 305 -1.98 -9.43 -20.20
C GLY A 305 -1.88 -10.96 -20.32
N PHE A 306 -0.69 -11.51 -20.59
CA PHE A 306 -0.50 -12.97 -20.66
C PHE A 306 -0.68 -13.66 -19.31
N THR A 307 -0.14 -13.08 -18.23
CA THR A 307 -0.31 -13.60 -16.87
C THR A 307 -1.78 -13.55 -16.49
N TYR A 308 -2.44 -12.42 -16.77
CA TYR A 308 -3.83 -12.20 -16.44
C TYR A 308 -4.78 -13.15 -17.20
N PHE A 309 -4.54 -13.32 -18.49
CA PHE A 309 -5.25 -14.30 -19.31
C PHE A 309 -5.00 -15.74 -18.85
N SER A 310 -3.76 -16.10 -18.49
CA SER A 310 -3.46 -17.42 -17.94
C SER A 310 -4.22 -17.70 -16.63
N LEU A 311 -4.41 -16.68 -15.78
CA LEU A 311 -5.22 -16.81 -14.56
C LEU A 311 -6.68 -17.06 -14.88
N LEU A 312 -7.26 -16.35 -15.85
CA LEU A 312 -8.62 -16.59 -16.32
C LEU A 312 -8.81 -18.05 -16.77
N LEU A 313 -7.88 -18.58 -17.56
CA LEU A 313 -7.94 -19.98 -18.02
C LEU A 313 -7.82 -20.98 -16.87
N LYS A 314 -6.93 -20.75 -15.90
CA LYS A 314 -6.70 -21.65 -14.76
C LYS A 314 -7.84 -21.67 -13.75
N MET A 315 -8.40 -20.50 -13.45
CA MET A 315 -9.43 -20.35 -12.40
C MET A 315 -10.84 -20.57 -12.94
N GLY A 316 -11.03 -20.39 -14.26
CA GLY A 316 -12.33 -20.28 -14.89
C GLY A 316 -12.96 -18.91 -14.66
N ARG A 317 -13.89 -18.53 -15.56
CA ARG A 317 -14.51 -17.20 -15.62
C ARG A 317 -15.08 -16.71 -14.28
N LYS A 318 -15.85 -17.54 -13.57
CA LYS A 318 -16.54 -17.12 -12.33
C LYS A 318 -15.55 -16.73 -11.22
N LYS A 319 -14.58 -17.60 -10.92
CA LYS A 319 -13.59 -17.34 -9.87
C LYS A 319 -12.65 -16.20 -10.25
N PHE A 320 -12.30 -16.10 -11.53
CA PHE A 320 -11.49 -15.00 -12.04
C PHE A 320 -12.18 -13.64 -11.85
N LEU A 321 -13.47 -13.53 -12.20
CA LEU A 321 -14.22 -12.28 -12.00
C LEU A 321 -14.35 -11.91 -10.52
N GLN A 322 -14.53 -12.90 -9.64
CA GLN A 322 -14.49 -12.67 -8.19
C GLN A 322 -13.13 -12.14 -7.72
N LEU A 323 -12.03 -12.70 -8.22
CA LEU A 323 -10.67 -12.20 -7.94
C LEU A 323 -10.47 -10.78 -8.48
N HIS A 324 -10.89 -10.52 -9.73
CA HIS A 324 -10.82 -9.19 -10.36
C HIS A 324 -11.50 -8.13 -9.49
N HIS A 325 -12.73 -8.41 -9.06
CA HIS A 325 -13.49 -7.52 -8.21
C HIS A 325 -12.88 -7.37 -6.82
N HIS A 326 -12.42 -8.46 -6.21
CA HIS A 326 -11.75 -8.45 -4.91
C HIS A 326 -10.48 -7.59 -4.90
N LEU A 327 -9.71 -7.62 -5.98
CA LEU A 327 -8.53 -6.78 -6.17
C LEU A 327 -8.88 -5.31 -6.53
N GLY A 328 -10.17 -5.01 -6.71
CA GLY A 328 -10.67 -3.70 -7.10
C GLY A 328 -10.30 -3.31 -8.53
N LEU A 329 -9.99 -4.27 -9.41
CA LEU A 329 -9.47 -3.99 -10.75
C LEU A 329 -10.54 -3.41 -11.69
N ASP A 330 -11.82 -3.39 -11.30
CA ASP A 330 -12.91 -2.80 -12.09
C ASP A 330 -12.67 -1.32 -12.43
N LYS A 331 -11.89 -0.64 -11.59
CA LYS A 331 -11.52 0.77 -11.79
C LYS A 331 -10.71 1.02 -13.07
N TYR A 332 -10.10 -0.02 -13.63
CA TYR A 332 -9.31 0.02 -14.87
C TYR A 332 -10.13 -0.37 -16.12
N LEU A 333 -11.37 -0.84 -15.97
CA LEU A 333 -12.22 -1.30 -17.07
C LEU A 333 -13.23 -0.25 -17.59
N ASN A 334 -13.00 1.04 -17.28
CA ASN A 334 -13.90 2.15 -17.65
C ASN A 334 -13.19 3.25 -18.41
#